data_AF-U2LQQ1-F1
#
_entry.id   AF-U2LQQ1-F1
#
_cell.length_a   1.000
_cell.length_b   1.000
_cell.length_c   1.000
_cell.angle_alpha   90.00
_cell.angle_beta   90.00
_cell.angle_gamma   90.00
#
_symmetry.space_group_name_H-M   'P 1'
#
loop_
_entity.id
_entity.type
_entity.pdbx_description
1 polymer ?
#
loop_
_entity_poly.entity_id
_entity_poly.type
_entity_poly.pdbx_seq_one_letter_code
_entity_poly.pdbx_strand_id
1 'polypeptide(L)' 'MIAIKQQSLTGMTFIDLFAGLGGFRLALESLGAKCVYSNEWNKVVQKVYAENFGDTPEGGHYKGR' A
#
# COMPACT_ATOMS: atom_id res chain seq x y z
N MET A 1 -9.48 12.43 -0.36
CA MET A 1 -9.20 12.29 1.08
C MET A 1 -9.31 13.65 1.76
N ILE A 2 -9.48 13.70 3.08
CA ILE A 2 -9.46 14.95 3.87
C ILE A 2 -8.02 15.33 4.24
N ALA A 3 -7.76 16.60 4.53
CA ALA A 3 -6.49 17.04 5.08
C ALA A 3 -6.40 16.71 6.58
N ILE A 4 -5.35 15.99 6.98
CA ILE A 4 -5.09 15.66 8.39
C ILE A 4 -4.06 16.65 8.95
N LYS A 5 -4.41 17.36 10.02
CA LYS A 5 -3.52 18.34 10.68
C LYS A 5 -2.54 17.69 11.66
N GLN A 6 -2.94 16.62 12.32
CA GLN A 6 -2.12 15.89 13.30
C GLN A 6 -1.80 14.49 12.76
N GLN A 7 -0.54 14.27 12.40
CA GLN A 7 -0.05 12.98 11.93
C GLN A 7 0.28 12.07 13.12
N SER A 8 -0.72 11.34 13.62
CA SER A 8 -0.59 10.52 14.83
C SER A 8 0.33 9.31 14.68
N LEU A 9 0.72 8.94 13.47
CA LEU A 9 1.56 7.78 13.16
C LEU A 9 2.95 8.15 12.62
N THR A 10 3.39 9.40 12.76
CA THR A 10 4.75 9.82 12.36
C THR A 10 5.81 8.94 13.02
N GLY A 11 6.74 8.43 12.22
CA GLY A 11 7.81 7.54 12.67
C GLY A 11 7.42 6.06 12.76
N MET A 12 6.15 5.72 12.52
CA MET A 12 5.71 4.33 12.42
C MET A 12 5.85 3.79 10.99
N THR A 13 5.94 2.46 10.90
CA THR A 13 5.97 1.72 9.63
C THR A 13 4.82 0.73 9.57
N PHE A 14 4.32 0.43 8.38
CA PHE A 14 3.29 -0.58 8.18
C PHE A 14 3.53 -1.42 6.92
N ILE A 15 2.80 -2.52 6.84
CA ILE A 15 2.71 -3.38 5.66
C ILE A 15 1.30 -3.34 5.07
N ASP A 16 1.19 -3.35 3.75
CA ASP A 16 -0.07 -3.26 3.00
C ASP A 16 -0.37 -4.61 2.33
N LEU A 17 -1.09 -5.49 3.04
CA LEU A 17 -1.45 -6.82 2.53
C LEU A 17 -2.80 -6.76 1.82
N PHE A 18 -2.94 -7.51 0.72
CA PHE A 18 -4.09 -7.40 -0.18
C PHE A 18 -4.27 -5.95 -0.63
N ALA A 19 -3.15 -5.34 -1.04
CA ALA A 19 -2.99 -3.90 -1.17
C ALA A 19 -4.04 -3.27 -2.10
N GLY A 20 -4.54 -4.02 -3.09
CA GLY A 20 -5.56 -3.53 -3.99
C GLY A 20 -5.09 -2.25 -4.69
N LEU A 21 -5.92 -1.22 -4.68
CA LEU A 21 -5.58 0.11 -5.21
C LEU A 21 -4.79 0.99 -4.20
N GLY A 22 -4.45 0.48 -3.02
CA GLY A 22 -3.69 1.21 -2.00
C GLY A 22 -4.51 2.17 -1.14
N GLY A 23 -5.80 1.91 -0.96
CA GLY A 23 -6.64 2.71 -0.08
C GLY A 23 -6.16 2.73 1.38
N PHE A 24 -5.65 1.59 1.86
CA PHE A 24 -5.10 1.49 3.21
C PHE A 24 -3.79 2.27 3.36
N ARG A 25 -2.91 2.17 2.35
CA ARG A 25 -1.70 3.00 2.28
C ARG A 25 -2.01 4.50 2.30
N LEU A 26 -2.92 4.96 1.46
CA LEU A 26 -3.33 6.37 1.44
C LEU A 26 -3.83 6.84 2.81
N ALA A 27 -4.61 6.01 3.51
CA ALA A 27 -5.10 6.33 4.83
C ALA A 27 -3.95 6.45 5.86
N LEU A 28 -3.04 5.47 5.93
CA LEU A 28 -1.97 5.47 6.93
C LEU A 28 -0.85 6.47 6.62
N GLU A 29 -0.51 6.70 5.35
CA GLU A 29 0.44 7.74 4.95
C GLU A 29 -0.12 9.14 5.25
N SER A 30 -1.43 9.35 5.14
CA SER A 30 -2.07 10.62 5.56
C SER A 30 -1.92 10.89 7.07
N LEU A 31 -1.74 9.83 7.88
CA LEU A 31 -1.48 9.90 9.31
C LEU A 31 0.03 9.94 9.64
N GLY A 32 0.91 9.93 8.64
CA GLY A 32 2.36 10.06 8.77
C GLY A 32 3.14 8.75 8.87
N ALA A 33 2.49 7.58 8.74
CA ALA A 33 3.18 6.30 8.72
C ALA A 33 3.86 6.06 7.35
N LYS A 34 4.90 5.23 7.33
CA LYS A 34 5.60 4.83 6.09
C LYS A 34 5.26 3.38 5.69
N CYS A 35 4.82 3.16 4.46
CA CYS A 35 4.70 1.81 3.91
C CYS A 35 6.11 1.23 3.69
N VAL A 36 6.38 0.04 4.23
CA VAL A 36 7.68 -0.65 4.05
C VAL A 36 7.57 -1.97 3.27
N TYR A 37 6.35 -2.43 3.02
CA TYR A 37 6.08 -3.62 2.22
C TYR A 37 4.62 -3.60 1.73
N SER A 38 4.38 -4.11 0.53
CA SER A 38 3.04 -4.27 -0.05
C SER A 38 2.92 -5.61 -0.77
N ASN A 39 1.74 -6.23 -0.70
CA ASN A 39 1.44 -7.49 -1.40
C ASN A 39 0.10 -7.41 -2.13
N GLU A 40 0.11 -7.70 -3.42
CA GLU A 40 -1.06 -7.77 -4.29
C GLU A 40 -0.81 -8.80 -5.37
N TRP A 41 -1.70 -9.78 -5.52
CA TRP A 41 -1.52 -10.87 -6.51
C TRP A 41 -2.01 -10.52 -7.92
N ASN A 42 -2.95 -9.58 -8.07
CA ASN A 42 -3.51 -9.22 -9.36
C ASN A 42 -2.55 -8.28 -10.11
N LYS A 43 -1.98 -8.76 -11.21
CA LYS A 43 -0.99 -8.01 -12.01
C LYS A 43 -1.50 -6.68 -12.58
N VAL A 44 -2.80 -6.61 -12.93
CA VAL A 44 -3.39 -5.36 -13.42
C VAL A 44 -3.44 -4.34 -12.29
N VAL A 45 -3.83 -4.79 -11.10
CA VAL A 45 -3.90 -3.95 -9.91
C VAL A 45 -2.49 -3.53 -9.43
N GLN A 46 -1.50 -4.43 -9.45
CA GLN A 46 -0.10 -4.10 -9.17
C GLN A 46 0.40 -2.94 -10.04
N LYS A 47 0.07 -2.93 -11.34
CA LYS A 47 0.46 -1.85 -12.25
C LYS A 47 -0.14 -0.52 -11.82
N VAL A 48 -1.44 -0.50 -11.51
CA VAL A 48 -2.12 0.72 -11.04
C VAL A 48 -1.53 1.18 -9.71
N TYR A 49 -1.24 0.27 -8.78
CA TYR A 49 -0.58 0.59 -7.51
C TYR A 49 0.80 1.22 -7.76
N ALA A 50 1.63 0.59 -8.58
CA ALA A 50 2.97 1.10 -8.92
C ALA A 50 2.93 2.48 -9.59
N GLU A 51 1.97 2.74 -10.47
CA GLU A 51 1.77 4.05 -11.09
C GLU A 51 1.44 5.16 -10.08
N ASN A 52 0.81 4.83 -8.95
CA ASN A 52 0.42 5.80 -7.92
C ASN A 52 1.46 5.95 -6.79
N PHE A 53 2.19 4.88 -6.47
CA PHE A 53 3.07 4.86 -5.29
C PHE A 53 4.56 4.70 -5.60
N GLY A 54 4.92 4.34 -6.85
CA GLY A 54 6.31 4.16 -7.28
C GLY A 54 6.93 2.81 -6.92
N ASP A 55 6.22 1.95 -6.20
CA ASP A 55 6.62 0.59 -5.84
C ASP A 55 5.60 -0.46 -6.33
N THR A 56 6.11 -1.57 -6.85
CA THR A 56 5.28 -2.70 -7.30
C THR A 56 5.10 -3.67 -6.13
N PRO A 57 3.85 -3.94 -5.69
CA PRO A 57 3.60 -4.91 -4.63
C PRO A 57 4.07 -6.31 -5.01
N GLU A 58 4.53 -7.08 -4.02
CA GLU A 58 4.85 -8.48 -4.22
C GLU A 58 3.58 -9.27 -4.57
N GLY A 59 3.67 -10.18 -5.54
CA GLY A 59 2.59 -11.09 -5.88
C GLY A 59 2.85 -12.49 -5.35
N GLY A 60 1.78 -13.22 -5.03
CA GLY A 60 1.91 -14.64 -4.70
C GLY A 60 2.28 -15.50 -5.92
N HIS A 61 3.12 -16.52 -5.73
CA HIS A 61 3.28 -17.63 -6.67
C HIS A 61 2.15 -18.65 -6.47
N TYR A 62 0.90 -18.30 -6.76
CA TYR A 62 -0.16 -19.31 -6.73
C TYR A 62 -0.03 -20.20 -7.98
N LYS A 63 0.84 -21.21 -7.90
CA LYS A 63 0.78 -22.38 -8.78
C LYS A 63 -0.38 -23.23 -8.26
N GLY A 64 -1.57 -23.02 -8.81
CA GLY A 64 -2.72 -23.87 -8.49
C GLY A 64 -2.31 -25.35 -8.59
N ARG A 65 -2.76 -26.13 -7.60
CA ARG A 65 -2.85 -27.58 -7.75
C ARG A 65 -4.01 -27.89 -8.68
#